data_AF-A0A536LTY8-F1
#
_entry.id   AF-A0A536LTY8-F1
#
_cell.length_a   1.000
_cell.length_b   1.000
_cell.length_c   1.000
_cell.angle_alpha   90.00
_cell.angle_beta   90.00
_cell.angle_gamma   90.00
#
_symmetry.space_group_name_H-M   'P 1'
#
loop_
_entity.id
_entity.type
_entity.pdbx_description
1 polymer ?
#
loop_
_entity_poly.entity_id
_entity_poly.type
_entity_poly.pdbx_seq_one_letter_code
_entity_poly.pdbx_strand_id
1 'polypeptide(L)' 'MSSNDEGIEWLEIAVEVAGIDADLAADLLRQACPGGVAIQSASRFDHDSDSYVADGDAPALVCGYLPAGE' A
#
# COMPACT_ATOMS: atom_id res chain seq x y z
N MET A 1 -37.40 3.24 4.57
CA MET A 1 -36.14 2.95 5.26
C MET A 1 -35.05 3.48 4.35
N SER A 2 -34.59 4.71 4.60
CA SER A 2 -33.51 5.31 3.83
C SER A 2 -32.26 4.50 4.11
N SER A 3 -31.70 3.85 3.10
CA SER A 3 -30.35 3.30 3.19
C SER A 3 -29.41 4.46 3.46
N ASN A 4 -28.96 4.61 4.70
CA ASN A 4 -27.77 5.43 5.00
C ASN A 4 -26.59 4.64 4.43
N ASP A 5 -26.38 4.80 3.12
CA ASP A 5 -25.11 4.53 2.47
C ASP A 5 -24.21 5.74 2.79
N GLU A 6 -23.92 5.95 4.07
CA GLU A 6 -22.78 6.76 4.46
C GLU A 6 -21.58 5.92 4.04
N GLY A 7 -21.07 6.21 2.83
CA GLY A 7 -19.93 5.52 2.27
C GLY A 7 -18.84 5.45 3.33
N ILE A 8 -18.41 4.23 3.65
CA ILE A 8 -17.39 3.98 4.67
C ILE A 8 -16.22 4.92 4.38
N GLU A 9 -15.99 5.89 5.26
CA GLU A 9 -14.81 6.73 5.18
C GLU A 9 -13.60 5.83 5.50
N TRP A 10 -12.60 5.81 4.62
CA TRP A 10 -11.42 4.96 4.80
C TRP A 10 -10.24 5.82 5.25
N LEU A 11 -9.66 5.47 6.39
CA LEU A 11 -8.39 6.02 6.85
C LEU A 11 -7.26 5.26 6.16
N GLU A 12 -6.44 5.98 5.39
CA GLU A 12 -5.21 5.45 4.79
C GLU A 12 -4.03 5.64 5.75
N ILE A 13 -3.26 4.57 5.98
CA ILE A 13 -1.98 4.61 6.68
C ILE A 13 -0.90 4.21 5.69
N ALA A 14 0.02 5.13 5.37
CA ALA A 14 1.16 4.86 4.50
C ALA A 14 2.44 4.64 5.33
N VAL A 15 3.12 3.53 5.11
CA VAL A 15 4.39 3.19 5.74
C VAL A 15 5.47 3.06 4.67
N GLU A 16 6.55 3.83 4.79
CA GLU A 16 7.73 3.68 3.93
C GLU A 16 8.65 2.58 4.50
N VAL A 17 9.01 1.61 3.66
CA VAL A 17 9.87 0.48 3.99
C VAL A 17 10.90 0.26 2.88
N ALA A 18 11.95 -0.51 3.15
CA ALA A 18 12.84 -0.97 2.09
C ALA A 18 12.05 -1.83 1.09
N GLY A 19 12.37 -1.73 -0.20
CA GLY A 19 11.64 -2.46 -1.26
C GLY A 19 11.61 -3.97 -1.01
N ILE A 20 12.69 -4.53 -0.47
CA ILE A 20 12.79 -5.95 -0.10
C ILE A 20 11.80 -6.36 1.00
N ASP A 21 11.42 -5.44 1.88
CA ASP A 21 10.50 -5.67 2.99
C ASP A 21 9.03 -5.34 2.64
N ALA A 22 8.78 -4.79 1.45
CA ALA A 22 7.45 -4.30 1.05
C ALA A 22 6.36 -5.37 1.10
N ASP A 23 6.66 -6.59 0.65
CA ASP A 23 5.70 -7.71 0.65
C ASP A 23 5.38 -8.19 2.07
N LEU A 24 6.40 -8.29 2.93
CA LEU A 24 6.24 -8.63 4.34
C LEU A 24 5.43 -7.57 5.07
N ALA A 25 5.74 -6.29 4.88
CA ALA A 25 4.98 -5.19 5.44
C ALA A 25 3.52 -5.22 4.98
N ALA A 26 3.28 -5.49 3.69
CA ALA A 26 1.93 -5.59 3.16
C ALA A 26 1.14 -6.77 3.72
N ASP A 27 1.76 -7.93 3.95
CA ASP A 27 1.11 -9.07 4.60
C ASP A 27 0.71 -8.74 6.04
N LEU A 28 1.60 -8.08 6.79
CA LEU A 28 1.31 -7.62 8.15
C LEU A 28 0.17 -6.60 8.17
N LEU A 29 0.17 -5.62 7.25
CA LEU A 29 -0.93 -4.66 7.16
C LEU A 29 -2.24 -5.34 6.74
N ARG A 30 -2.22 -6.37 5.89
CA ARG A 30 -3.45 -7.10 5.51
C ARG A 30 -4.13 -7.79 6.68
N GLN A 31 -3.36 -8.24 7.66
CA GLN A 31 -3.90 -8.83 8.89
C GLN A 31 -4.57 -7.77 9.80
N ALA A 32 -4.16 -6.51 9.69
CA ALA A 32 -4.66 -5.41 10.51
C ALA A 32 -5.69 -4.50 9.79
N CYS A 33 -5.67 -4.44 8.46
CA CYS A 33 -6.43 -3.50 7.64
C CYS A 33 -7.52 -4.22 6.81
N PRO A 34 -8.80 -4.22 7.25
CA PRO A 34 -9.87 -4.91 6.54
C PRO A 34 -10.27 -4.22 5.23
N GLY A 35 -9.86 -2.96 5.00
CA GLY A 35 -10.06 -2.24 3.73
C GLY A 35 -9.07 -2.64 2.64
N GLY A 36 -8.10 -3.50 2.95
CA GLY A 36 -7.06 -3.93 2.02
C GLY A 36 -5.76 -3.14 2.13
N VAL A 37 -4.81 -3.49 1.26
CA VAL A 37 -3.45 -2.96 1.25
C VAL A 37 -2.99 -2.74 -0.18
N ALA A 38 -2.35 -1.60 -0.44
CA ALA A 38 -1.69 -1.26 -1.70
C ALA A 38 -0.19 -1.08 -1.49
N ILE A 39 0.61 -1.52 -2.45
CA ILE A 39 2.07 -1.33 -2.46
C ILE A 39 2.40 -0.40 -3.62
N GLN A 40 3.04 0.72 -3.31
CA GLN A 40 3.60 1.67 -4.26
C GLN A 40 5.12 1.56 -4.20
N SER A 41 5.69 0.77 -5.10
CA SER A 41 7.14 0.71 -5.27
C SER A 41 7.62 1.91 -6.08
N ALA A 42 8.74 2.52 -5.66
CA ALA A 42 9.40 3.57 -6.42
C ALA A 42 9.98 3.00 -7.71
N SER A 43 9.11 2.83 -8.71
CA SER A 43 9.50 2.40 -10.05
C SER A 43 10.23 3.57 -10.71
N ARG A 44 11.56 3.64 -10.57
CA ARG A 44 12.35 4.44 -11.51
C ARG A 44 12.28 3.72 -12.85
N PHE A 45 11.46 4.25 -13.74
CA PHE A 45 11.43 3.83 -15.14
C PHE A 45 12.80 4.18 -15.74
N ASP A 46 13.74 3.23 -15.74
CA ASP A 46 15.02 3.40 -16.40
C ASP A 46 14.79 3.19 -17.91
N HIS A 47 14.75 4.29 -18.66
CA HIS A 47 14.42 4.28 -20.09
C HIS A 47 15.55 3.70 -20.96
N ASP A 48 16.71 3.36 -20.38
CA ASP A 48 17.91 2.92 -21.11
C ASP A 48 18.06 1.39 -21.11
N SER A 49 17.36 0.68 -20.22
CA SER A 49 17.42 -0.76 -20.10
C SER A 49 16.00 -1.34 -20.20
N ASP A 50 15.74 -2.19 -21.20
CA ASP A 50 14.50 -2.96 -21.41
C ASP A 50 14.28 -4.02 -20.28
N SER A 51 14.74 -3.74 -19.07
CA SER A 51 14.75 -4.60 -17.90
C SER A 51 14.29 -3.81 -16.68
N TYR A 52 13.19 -4.22 -16.07
CA TYR A 52 12.73 -3.72 -14.78
C TYR A 52 13.67 -4.21 -13.68
N VAL A 53 14.78 -3.50 -13.45
CA VAL A 53 15.56 -3.69 -12.23
C VAL A 53 14.80 -3.01 -11.10
N ALA A 54 13.97 -3.79 -10.42
CA ALA A 54 13.63 -3.48 -9.03
C ALA A 54 14.96 -3.49 -8.28
N ASP A 55 15.58 -2.33 -8.15
CA ASP A 55 16.65 -2.14 -7.19
C ASP A 55 16.02 -2.50 -5.84
N GLY A 56 16.30 -3.71 -5.34
CA GLY A 56 15.61 -4.28 -4.18
C GLY A 56 15.78 -3.45 -2.91
N ASP A 57 16.66 -2.45 -2.95
CA ASP A 57 16.93 -1.49 -1.89
C ASP A 57 16.10 -0.20 -2.02
N ALA A 58 15.49 0.08 -3.18
CA ALA A 58 14.69 1.27 -3.36
C ALA A 58 13.48 1.27 -2.41
N PRO A 59 13.18 2.40 -1.74
CA PRO A 59 12.07 2.46 -0.79
C PRO A 59 10.73 2.22 -1.49
N ALA A 60 9.84 1.53 -0.78
CA ALA A 60 8.46 1.29 -1.19
C ALA A 60 7.51 1.82 -0.12
N LEU A 61 6.37 2.33 -0.57
CA LEU A 61 5.28 2.79 0.29
C LEU A 61 4.20 1.72 0.33
N VAL A 62 3.86 1.26 1.54
CA VAL A 62 2.78 0.31 1.78
C VAL A 62 1.62 1.06 2.45
N CYS A 63 0.49 1.14 1.76
CA CYS A 63 -0.72 1.81 2.23
C CYS A 63 -1.75 0.78 2.70
N GLY A 64 -2.21 0.87 3.96
CA GLY A 64 -3.32 0.07 4.47
C GLY A 64 -4.57 0.93 4.71
N TYR A 65 -5.73 0.33 4.49
CA TYR A 65 -7.03 1.02 4.62
C TYR A 65 -7.81 0.47 5.82
N LEU A 66 -8.09 1.35 6.78
CA LEU A 66 -8.94 1.08 7.94
C LEU A 66 -10.27 1.81 7.77
N PRO A 67 -11.40 1.25 8.26
CA PRO A 67 -12.61 2.04 8.37
C PRO A 67 -12.34 3.18 9.35
N ALA A 68 -12.52 4.42 8.92
CA ALA A 68 -12.58 5.56 9.81
C ALA A 68 -13.77 5.30 10.73
N GLY A 69 -13.49 4.98 12.00
CA GLY A 69 -14.53 4.78 12.99
C GLY A 69 -15.34 6.06 13.17
N GLU A 70 -16.64 5.88 13.44
CA GLU A 70 -17.53 6.93 13.94
C GLU A 70 -17.06 7.52 15.28
#